data_AF-A0A350Y824-F1
#
_entry.id   AF-A0A350Y824-F1
#
_cell.length_a   1.000
_cell.length_b   1.000
_cell.length_c   1.000
_cell.angle_alpha   90.00
_cell.angle_beta   90.00
_cell.angle_gamma   90.00
#
_symmetry.space_group_name_H-M   'P 1'
#
loop_
_entity.id
_entity.type
_entity.pdbx_description
1 polymer ?
#
loop_
_entity_poly.entity_id
_entity_poly.type
_entity_poly.pdbx_seq_one_letter_code
_entity_poly.pdbx_strand_id
1 'polypeptide(L)'
;MNNFYDLLQKIKKRPSMYLGRYSIFSFLAFWCGYKIAQHQLGIHPTAQEQEFEEFLKWIRERYEVHTSQSWASIILFYSEDERTALDRFFELFEEFLNQQNNSEINPDKEW
;
A
#
# COMPACT_ATOMS: atom_id res chain seq x y z
N MET A 1 11.79 -2.37 -18.02
CA MET A 1 10.38 -2.02 -17.81
C MET A 1 10.24 -1.61 -16.35
N ASN A 2 9.59 -0.48 -16.04
CA ASN A 2 9.30 -0.15 -14.64
C ASN A 2 7.98 -0.85 -14.28
N ASN A 3 8.01 -1.78 -13.34
CA ASN A 3 6.81 -2.45 -12.85
C ASN A 3 6.11 -1.60 -11.75
N PHE A 4 5.02 -2.12 -11.18
CA PHE A 4 4.25 -1.38 -10.18
C PHE A 4 5.07 -1.10 -8.91
N TYR A 5 5.92 -2.04 -8.48
CA TYR A 5 6.77 -1.83 -7.31
C TYR A 5 7.88 -0.82 -7.56
N ASP A 6 8.43 -0.76 -8.78
CA ASP A 6 9.36 0.31 -9.16
C ASP A 6 8.72 1.69 -9.06
N LEU A 7 7.42 1.79 -9.41
CA LEU A 7 6.65 3.03 -9.25
C LEU A 7 6.45 3.38 -7.77
N LEU A 8 6.07 2.42 -6.92
CA LEU A 8 5.96 2.64 -5.47
C LEU A 8 7.28 3.12 -4.87
N GLN A 9 8.41 2.52 -5.25
CA GLN A 9 9.73 2.93 -4.79
C GLN A 9 10.11 4.35 -5.24
N LYS A 10 9.71 4.75 -6.46
CA LYS A 10 9.90 6.13 -6.93
C LYS A 10 9.04 7.13 -6.16
N ILE A 11 7.79 6.77 -5.86
CA ILE A 11 6.89 7.59 -5.03
C ILE A 11 7.50 7.73 -3.63
N LYS A 12 7.91 6.64 -2.97
CA LYS A 12 8.59 6.66 -1.66
C LYS A 12 9.78 7.62 -1.64
N LYS A 13 10.63 7.57 -2.67
CA LYS A 13 11.83 8.40 -2.76
C LYS A 13 11.55 9.88 -3.03
N ARG A 14 10.47 10.21 -3.76
CA ARG A 14 10.14 11.59 -4.15
C ARG A 14 8.62 11.85 -4.11
N PRO A 15 7.96 11.78 -2.94
CA PRO A 15 6.49 11.79 -2.88
C PRO A 15 5.86 13.00 -3.58
N SER A 16 6.36 14.20 -3.30
CA SER A 16 5.82 15.43 -3.88
C SER A 16 5.96 15.53 -5.40
N MET A 17 6.93 14.86 -6.02
CA MET A 17 7.10 14.84 -7.48
C MET A 17 6.00 14.04 -8.17
N TYR A 18 5.51 12.96 -7.53
CA TYR A 18 4.51 12.08 -8.10
C TYR A 18 3.08 12.42 -7.65
N LEU A 19 2.94 12.87 -6.41
CA LEU A 19 1.65 13.10 -5.76
C LEU A 19 1.26 14.57 -5.69
N GLY A 20 2.15 15.49 -6.11
CA GLY A 20 2.00 16.94 -5.95
C GLY A 20 2.23 17.43 -4.53
N ARG A 21 2.03 16.58 -3.51
CA ARG A 21 2.24 16.86 -2.09
C ARG A 21 2.78 15.64 -1.36
N TYR A 22 3.54 15.86 -0.29
CA TYR A 22 3.96 14.79 0.61
C TYR A 22 2.79 14.49 1.57
N SER A 23 1.89 13.61 1.16
CA SER A 23 0.61 13.41 1.84
C SER A 23 0.03 12.03 1.57
N ILE A 24 -0.41 11.35 2.63
CA ILE A 24 -1.07 10.04 2.52
C ILE A 24 -2.40 10.12 1.76
N PHE A 25 -3.15 11.21 1.88
CA PHE A 25 -4.40 11.38 1.11
C PHE A 25 -4.15 11.68 -0.36
N SER A 26 -3.06 12.38 -0.68
CA SER A 26 -2.61 12.54 -2.08
C SER A 26 -2.25 11.18 -2.68
N PHE A 27 -1.66 10.29 -1.88
CA PHE A 27 -1.40 8.92 -2.32
C PHE A 27 -2.67 8.07 -2.47
N LEU A 28 -3.64 8.20 -1.55
CA LEU A 28 -4.95 7.56 -1.67
C LEU A 28 -5.64 7.97 -2.97
N ALA A 29 -5.69 9.27 -3.27
CA ALA A 29 -6.29 9.80 -4.48
C ALA A 29 -5.58 9.26 -5.74
N PHE A 30 -4.25 9.20 -5.73
CA PHE A 30 -3.45 8.59 -6.80
C PHE A 30 -3.85 7.13 -7.03
N TRP A 31 -3.89 6.31 -5.98
CA TRP A 31 -4.25 4.90 -6.07
C TRP A 31 -5.68 4.70 -6.59
N CYS A 32 -6.65 5.45 -6.07
CA CYS A 32 -8.03 5.40 -6.55
C CYS A 32 -8.12 5.77 -8.05
N GLY A 33 -7.44 6.83 -8.47
CA GLY A 33 -7.40 7.24 -9.88
C GLY A 33 -6.75 6.18 -10.78
N TYR A 34 -5.67 5.56 -10.31
CA TYR A 34 -5.01 4.45 -10.99
C TYR A 34 -5.96 3.26 -11.22
N LYS A 35 -6.68 2.83 -10.17
CA LYS A 35 -7.67 1.74 -10.25
C LYS A 35 -8.84 2.08 -11.19
N ILE A 36 -9.34 3.32 -11.14
CA ILE A 36 -10.40 3.77 -12.05
C ILE A 36 -9.93 3.69 -13.50
N ALA A 37 -8.72 4.16 -13.79
CA ALA A 37 -8.16 4.11 -15.14
C ALA A 37 -7.99 2.67 -15.64
N GLN A 38 -7.46 1.77 -14.80
CA GLN A 38 -7.36 0.35 -15.14
C GLN A 38 -8.72 -0.26 -15.51
N HIS A 39 -9.73 -0.02 -14.67
CA HIS A 39 -11.09 -0.52 -14.90
C HIS A 39 -11.70 0.04 -16.19
N GLN A 40 -11.60 1.35 -16.43
CA GLN A 40 -12.15 2.00 -17.63
C GLN A 40 -11.46 1.53 -18.91
N LEU A 41 -10.18 1.17 -18.84
CA LEU A 41 -9.41 0.67 -19.98
C LEU A 41 -9.49 -0.86 -20.13
N GLY A 42 -10.22 -1.56 -19.27
CA GLY A 42 -10.29 -3.03 -19.29
C GLY A 42 -8.97 -3.72 -18.98
N ILE A 43 -8.07 -3.05 -18.26
CA ILE A 43 -6.75 -3.57 -17.88
C ILE A 43 -6.92 -4.39 -16.60
N HIS A 44 -6.56 -5.67 -16.66
CA HIS A 44 -6.55 -6.53 -15.49
C HIS A 44 -5.36 -6.19 -14.57
N PRO A 45 -5.54 -6.23 -13.23
CA PRO A 45 -4.45 -6.03 -12.30
C PRO A 45 -3.34 -7.07 -12.47
N THR A 46 -2.10 -6.62 -12.38
CA THR A 46 -0.91 -7.48 -12.31
C THR A 46 -0.81 -8.17 -10.95
N ALA A 47 0.04 -9.20 -10.82
CA ALA A 47 0.28 -9.89 -9.55
C ALA A 47 0.73 -8.93 -8.43
N GLN A 48 1.59 -7.95 -8.75
CA GLN A 48 2.04 -6.93 -7.79
C GLN A 48 0.90 -6.02 -7.31
N GLU A 49 -0.04 -5.70 -8.18
CA GLU A 49 -1.19 -4.87 -7.82
C GLU A 49 -2.21 -5.67 -7.01
N GLN A 50 -2.35 -6.96 -7.27
CA GLN A 50 -3.16 -7.87 -6.45
C GLN A 50 -2.55 -8.02 -5.05
N GLU A 51 -1.25 -8.28 -4.94
CA GLU A 51 -0.53 -8.35 -3.65
C GLU A 51 -0.65 -7.03 -2.88
N PHE A 52 -0.56 -5.89 -3.58
CA PHE A 52 -0.77 -4.59 -2.96
C PHE A 52 -2.19 -4.40 -2.41
N GLU A 53 -3.23 -4.90 -3.10
CA GLU A 53 -4.60 -4.89 -2.55
C GLU A 53 -4.72 -5.76 -1.29
N GLU A 54 -4.04 -6.91 -1.24
CA GLU A 54 -3.97 -7.74 -0.04
C GLU A 54 -3.26 -7.02 1.10
N PHE A 55 -2.18 -6.27 0.80
CA PHE A 55 -1.55 -5.39 1.79
C PHE A 55 -2.52 -4.33 2.34
N LEU A 56 -3.32 -3.68 1.49
CA LEU A 56 -4.31 -2.69 1.95
C LEU A 56 -5.37 -3.32 2.87
N LYS A 57 -5.75 -4.58 2.63
CA LYS A 57 -6.62 -5.35 3.55
C LYS A 57 -5.90 -5.69 4.85
N TRP A 58 -4.65 -6.14 4.77
CA TRP A 58 -3.81 -6.47 5.93
C TRP A 58 -3.65 -5.26 6.87
N ILE A 59 -3.53 -4.03 6.35
CA ILE A 59 -3.54 -2.82 7.19
C ILE A 59 -4.80 -2.78 8.05
N ARG A 60 -5.97 -3.02 7.46
CA ARG A 60 -7.24 -2.96 8.20
C ARG A 60 -7.32 -4.02 9.29
N GLU A 61 -6.86 -5.23 8.98
CA GLU A 61 -6.82 -6.34 9.95
C GLU A 61 -5.85 -6.04 11.09
N ARG A 62 -4.65 -5.53 10.77
CA ARG A 62 -3.62 -5.18 11.75
C ARG A 62 -4.10 -4.14 12.77
N TYR A 63 -4.86 -3.14 12.33
CA TYR A 63 -5.40 -2.10 13.21
C TYR A 63 -6.80 -2.42 13.74
N GLU A 64 -7.30 -3.65 13.52
CA GLU A 64 -8.62 -4.13 13.98
C GLU A 64 -9.78 -3.21 13.57
N VAL A 65 -9.69 -2.61 12.36
CA VAL A 65 -10.68 -1.64 11.89
C VAL A 65 -11.77 -2.29 11.05
N HIS A 66 -12.96 -2.39 11.65
CA HIS A 66 -14.16 -2.94 11.02
C HIS A 66 -15.08 -1.89 10.37
N THR A 67 -14.73 -0.61 10.44
CA THR A 67 -15.52 0.49 9.86
C THR A 67 -15.16 0.77 8.39
N SER A 68 -15.89 1.66 7.72
CA SER A 68 -15.69 2.00 6.29
C SER A 68 -14.56 3.01 6.03
N GLN A 69 -13.71 3.28 7.02
CA GLN A 69 -12.62 4.25 6.90
C GLN A 69 -11.58 3.78 5.89
N SER A 70 -10.96 4.72 5.19
CA SER A 70 -9.85 4.42 4.27
C SER A 70 -8.61 3.98 5.04
N TRP A 71 -7.75 3.16 4.42
CA TRP A 71 -6.43 2.83 4.98
C TRP A 71 -5.59 4.07 5.27
N ALA A 72 -5.76 5.14 4.49
CA ALA A 72 -5.07 6.41 4.73
C ALA A 72 -5.54 7.08 6.03
N SER A 73 -6.86 7.07 6.28
CA SER A 73 -7.46 7.57 7.53
C SER A 73 -7.01 6.75 8.73
N ILE A 74 -6.96 5.41 8.58
CA ILE A 74 -6.49 4.50 9.63
C ILE A 74 -5.05 4.84 10.01
N ILE A 75 -4.15 4.94 9.03
CA ILE A 75 -2.72 5.22 9.31
C ILE A 75 -2.54 6.64 9.87
N LEU A 76 -3.25 7.63 9.32
CA LEU A 76 -3.18 9.00 9.82
C LEU A 76 -3.62 9.11 11.28
N PHE A 77 -4.61 8.33 11.72
CA PHE A 77 -5.06 8.32 13.11
C PHE A 77 -3.93 8.01 14.11
N TYR A 78 -2.94 7.21 13.69
CA TYR A 78 -1.77 6.84 14.49
C TYR A 78 -0.50 7.64 14.12
N SER A 79 -0.65 8.73 13.37
CA SER A 79 0.46 9.55 12.88
C SER A 79 0.32 11.00 13.32
N GLU A 80 1.44 11.72 13.40
CA GLU A 80 1.44 13.14 13.76
C GLU A 80 0.82 14.01 12.65
N ASP A 81 1.19 13.72 11.40
CA ASP A 81 0.68 14.43 10.23
C ASP A 81 0.61 13.52 8.99
N GLU A 82 0.18 14.07 7.86
CA GLU A 82 0.06 13.33 6.61
C GLU A 82 1.40 12.86 6.00
N ARG A 83 2.52 13.50 6.35
CA ARG A 83 3.86 13.12 5.85
C ARG A 83 4.33 11.89 6.59
N THR A 84 4.30 11.95 7.93
CA THR A 84 4.63 10.82 8.79
C THR A 84 3.69 9.64 8.51
N ALA A 85 2.42 9.90 8.22
CA ALA A 85 1.48 8.86 7.81
C ALA A 85 1.91 8.18 6.50
N LEU A 86 2.35 8.95 5.50
CA LEU A 86 2.84 8.37 4.24
C LEU A 86 4.14 7.58 4.45
N ASP A 87 5.04 8.05 5.32
CA ASP A 87 6.25 7.30 5.68
C ASP A 87 5.88 5.97 6.35
N ARG A 88 4.98 6.02 7.33
CA ARG A 88 4.47 4.84 8.03
C ARG A 88 3.79 3.85 7.09
N PHE A 89 3.07 4.34 6.08
CA PHE A 89 2.51 3.48 5.04
C PHE A 89 3.60 2.64 4.35
N PHE A 90 4.72 3.25 3.96
CA PHE A 90 5.78 2.52 3.27
C PHE A 90 6.55 1.58 4.20
N GLU A 91 6.69 1.92 5.47
CA GLU A 91 7.22 1.00 6.49
C GLU A 91 6.32 -0.22 6.66
N LEU A 92 5.00 -0.02 6.78
CA LEU A 92 4.02 -1.10 6.87
C LEU A 92 4.04 -2.01 5.63
N PHE A 93 4.27 -1.43 4.46
CA PHE A 93 4.38 -2.22 3.23
C PHE A 93 5.63 -3.11 3.26
N GLU A 94 6.76 -2.60 3.74
CA GLU A 94 7.98 -3.39 3.92
C GLU A 94 7.80 -4.48 4.99
N GLU A 95 7.11 -4.16 6.10
CA GLU A 95 6.73 -5.16 7.13
C GLU A 95 5.89 -6.29 6.52
N PHE A 96 4.88 -5.96 5.71
CA PHE A 96 4.01 -6.92 5.04
C PHE A 96 4.80 -7.87 4.11
N LEU A 97 5.66 -7.32 3.23
CA LEU A 97 6.47 -8.12 2.31
C LEU A 97 7.43 -9.05 3.07
N ASN A 98 8.03 -8.57 4.16
CA ASN A 98 8.92 -9.37 4.99
C ASN A 98 8.17 -10.52 5.69
N GLN A 99 6.91 -10.32 6.09
CA GLN A 99 6.09 -11.39 6.66
C GLN A 99 5.79 -12.49 5.64
N GLN A 100 5.44 -12.12 4.40
CA GLN A 100 5.20 -13.09 3.32
C GLN A 100 6.44 -13.94 3.03
N ASN A 101 7.60 -13.30 2.88
CA ASN A 101 8.86 -14.00 2.65
C ASN A 101 9.21 -14.97 3.79
N ASN A 102 8.98 -14.59 5.05
CA ASN A 102 9.23 -15.47 6.18
C ASN A 102 8.22 -16.63 6.28
N SER A 103 6.97 -16.44 5.84
CA SER A 103 6.00 -17.54 5.76
C SER A 103 6.29 -18.53 4.64
N GLU A 104 6.92 -18.10 3.55
CA GLU A 104 7.35 -18.99 2.46
C GLU A 104 8.60 -19.82 2.82
N ILE A 105 9.42 -19.35 3.77
CA ILE A 105 10.66 -20.02 4.22
C ILE A 105 10.40 -21.08 5.32
N ASN A 106 9.14 -21.29 5.76
CA ASN A 106 8.81 -22.35 6.72
C ASN A 106 7.89 -23.44 6.12
N PRO A 107 8.45 -24.50 5.50
CA PRO A 107 7.69 -25.69 5.11
C PRO A 107 7.41 -26.66 6.26
N ASP A 108 7.84 -26.40 7.51
CA ASP A 108 7.67 -27.38 8.59
C ASP A 108 6.30 -27.24 9.28
N LYS A 109 5.28 -27.76 8.59
CA LYS A 109 4.11 -28.40 9.22
C LYS A 109 3.99 -29.84 8.70
N GLU A 110 4.78 -30.73 9.29
CA GLU A 110 4.48 -32.16 9.44
C GLU A 110 4.71 -32.51 10.91
N TRP A 111 3.67 -32.53 11.75
CA TRP A 111 2.88 -33.70 12.20
C TRP A 111 1.71 -33.22 13.06
#